data_AF-A0A524IWU8-F1
#
_entry.id   AF-A0A524IWU8-F1
#
_cell.length_a   1.000
_cell.length_b   1.000
_cell.length_c   1.000
_cell.angle_alpha   90.00
_cell.angle_beta   90.00
_cell.angle_gamma   90.00
#
_symmetry.space_group_name_H-M   'P 1'
#
loop_
_entity.id
_entity.type
_entity.pdbx_description
1 polymer ?
#
loop_
_entity_poly.entity_id
_entity_poly.type
_entity_poly.pdbx_seq_one_letter_code
_entity_poly.pdbx_strand_id
1 'polypeptide(L)'
;MSASKIFDVIFGAVVLGTVGMLTGLSMGVGFLPAALLIGMCLGAGVGFFGGRRFFLSIFVGTIAGGLLAWGLCGVDAMTVGASSGAAMGGFFGVWISMLLDLLQQRKESASTPPVEQPSHPSS
;
A
#
# COMPACT_ATOMS: atom_id res chain seq x y z
N MET A 1 9.13 8.84 17.57
CA MET A 1 8.53 8.43 16.28
C MET A 1 9.58 8.67 15.21
N SER A 2 9.94 7.67 14.38
CA SER A 2 10.98 7.85 13.34
C SER A 2 10.48 8.82 12.24
N ALA A 3 11.36 9.63 11.66
CA ALA A 3 11.03 10.61 10.63
C ALA A 3 10.29 9.99 9.43
N SER A 4 10.67 8.78 9.03
CA SER A 4 9.99 8.03 7.96
C SER A 4 8.54 7.70 8.30
N LYS A 5 8.25 7.40 9.57
CA LYS A 5 6.89 7.10 10.04
C LYS A 5 5.99 8.33 10.03
N ILE A 6 6.54 9.48 10.43
CA ILE A 6 5.82 10.77 10.36
C ILE A 6 5.51 11.11 8.91
N PHE A 7 6.48 10.93 8.00
CA PHE A 7 6.29 11.14 6.59
C PHE A 7 5.19 10.23 6.02
N ASP A 8 5.19 8.94 6.38
CA ASP A 8 4.19 7.97 5.91
C ASP A 8 2.78 8.31 6.42
N VAL A 9 2.65 8.77 7.66
CA VAL A 9 1.37 9.26 8.24
C VAL A 9 0.86 10.48 7.50
N ILE A 10 1.71 11.49 7.27
CA ILE A 10 1.33 12.71 6.55
C ILE A 10 0.95 12.36 5.11
N PHE A 11 1.74 11.53 4.44
CA PHE A 11 1.47 11.09 3.08
C PHE A 11 0.13 10.36 2.98
N GLY A 12 -0.12 9.40 3.87
CA GLY A 12 -1.40 8.68 3.93
C GLY A 12 -2.58 9.63 4.18
N ALA A 13 -2.45 10.53 5.15
CA ALA A 13 -3.48 11.52 5.48
C ALA A 13 -3.79 12.47 4.33
N VAL A 14 -2.78 12.93 3.59
CA VAL A 14 -2.97 13.80 2.42
C VAL A 14 -3.63 13.05 1.27
N VAL A 15 -3.18 11.84 0.94
CA VAL A 15 -3.74 11.06 -0.17
C VAL A 15 -5.19 10.67 0.11
N LEU A 16 -5.46 10.03 1.25
CA LEU A 16 -6.82 9.60 1.59
C LEU A 16 -7.72 10.79 1.99
N GLY A 17 -7.16 11.87 2.53
CA GLY A 17 -7.87 13.13 2.73
C GLY A 17 -8.33 13.76 1.42
N THR A 18 -7.48 13.71 0.38
CA THR A 18 -7.85 14.17 -0.98
C THR A 18 -8.97 13.31 -1.56
N VAL A 19 -8.90 11.97 -1.40
CA VAL A 19 -9.97 11.05 -1.81
C VAL A 19 -11.27 11.34 -1.05
N GLY A 20 -11.20 11.58 0.25
CA GLY A 20 -12.34 11.96 1.09
C GLY A 20 -12.95 13.29 0.67
N MET A 21 -12.11 14.28 0.35
CA MET A 21 -12.54 15.58 -0.17
C MET A 21 -13.27 15.44 -1.50
N LEU A 22 -12.70 14.69 -2.46
CA LEU A 22 -13.33 14.43 -3.76
C LEU A 22 -14.67 13.69 -3.60
N THR A 23 -14.72 12.70 -2.70
CA THR A 23 -15.98 11.99 -2.37
C THR A 23 -17.01 12.93 -1.76
N GLY A 24 -16.60 13.79 -0.83
CA GLY A 24 -17.47 14.78 -0.19
C GLY A 24 -18.02 15.81 -1.16
N LEU A 25 -17.20 16.28 -2.12
CA LEU A 25 -17.65 17.16 -3.19
C LEU A 25 -18.70 16.49 -4.09
N SER A 26 -18.54 15.19 -4.38
CA SER A 26 -19.52 14.42 -5.16
C SER A 26 -20.84 14.16 -4.41
N MET A 27 -20.81 13.97 -3.09
CA MET A 27 -22.04 13.75 -2.28
C MET A 27 -22.76 15.05 -1.88
N GLY A 28 -22.10 16.20 -1.95
CA GLY A 28 -22.67 17.52 -1.66
C GLY A 28 -22.00 18.23 -0.46
N VAL A 29 -22.09 19.56 -0.46
CA VAL A 29 -21.34 20.46 0.45
C VAL A 29 -21.51 20.11 1.95
N GLY A 30 -22.68 19.61 2.35
CA GLY A 30 -22.95 19.22 3.73
C GLY A 30 -22.15 18.00 4.22
N PHE A 31 -21.71 17.12 3.32
CA PHE A 31 -20.97 15.90 3.68
C PHE A 31 -19.45 16.06 3.55
N LEU A 32 -19.00 17.19 2.98
CA LEU A 32 -17.59 17.51 2.73
C LEU A 32 -16.71 17.42 3.99
N PRO A 33 -17.04 18.08 5.12
CA PRO A 33 -16.19 17.99 6.30
C PRO A 33 -16.14 16.57 6.87
N ALA A 34 -17.24 15.82 6.84
CA ALA A 34 -17.28 14.44 7.33
C ALA A 34 -16.41 13.50 6.47
N ALA A 35 -16.56 13.54 5.14
CA ALA A 35 -15.80 12.70 4.22
C ALA A 35 -14.30 13.02 4.26
N LEU A 36 -13.93 14.30 4.37
CA LEU A 36 -12.54 14.72 4.51
C LEU A 36 -11.94 14.22 5.82
N LEU A 37 -12.66 14.35 6.94
CA LEU A 37 -12.19 13.86 8.25
C LEU A 37 -11.98 12.35 8.25
N ILE A 38 -12.95 11.60 7.71
CA ILE A 38 -12.86 10.14 7.56
C ILE A 38 -11.65 9.77 6.70
N GLY A 39 -11.47 10.43 5.54
CA GLY A 39 -10.34 10.23 4.66
C GLY A 39 -8.99 10.49 5.35
N MET A 40 -8.86 11.62 6.05
CA MET A 40 -7.65 11.94 6.80
C MET A 40 -7.38 10.96 7.94
N CYS A 41 -8.40 10.55 8.70
CA CYS A 41 -8.27 9.59 9.78
C CYS A 41 -7.84 8.21 9.28
N LEU A 42 -8.47 7.71 8.21
CA LEU A 42 -8.07 6.46 7.57
C LEU A 42 -6.64 6.56 7.02
N GLY A 43 -6.29 7.68 6.39
CA GLY A 43 -4.95 7.93 5.87
C GLY A 43 -3.87 7.95 6.93
N ALA A 44 -4.13 8.65 8.03
CA ALA A 44 -3.24 8.67 9.18
C ALA A 44 -3.09 7.26 9.79
N GLY A 45 -4.18 6.50 9.90
CA GLY A 45 -4.17 5.11 10.38
C GLY A 45 -3.30 4.19 9.52
N VAL A 46 -3.45 4.25 8.19
CA VAL A 46 -2.64 3.47 7.24
C VAL A 46 -1.14 3.80 7.37
N GLY A 47 -0.80 5.09 7.46
CA GLY A 47 0.59 5.50 7.65
C GLY A 47 1.15 5.10 9.02
N PHE A 48 0.32 5.10 10.06
CA PHE A 48 0.72 4.69 11.41
C PHE A 48 1.06 3.20 11.49
N PHE A 49 0.25 2.35 10.83
CA PHE A 49 0.47 0.91 10.75
C PHE A 49 1.68 0.52 9.86
N GLY A 50 2.29 1.47 9.15
CA GLY A 50 3.46 1.20 8.29
C GLY A 50 3.10 0.40 7.02
N GLY A 51 1.82 0.34 6.66
CA GLY A 51 1.31 -0.41 5.51
C GLY A 51 1.61 0.24 4.15
N ARG A 52 2.64 1.10 4.05
CA ARG A 52 2.90 1.94 2.87
C ARG A 52 2.92 1.16 1.56
N ARG A 53 3.62 0.02 1.53
CA ARG A 53 3.74 -0.84 0.34
C ARG A 53 2.39 -1.43 -0.08
N PHE A 54 1.60 -1.87 0.90
CA PHE A 54 0.26 -2.41 0.68
C PHE A 54 -0.73 -1.33 0.23
N PHE A 55 -0.65 -0.13 0.82
CA PHE A 55 -1.46 1.00 0.39
C PHE A 55 -1.13 1.43 -1.04
N LEU A 56 0.17 1.55 -1.37
CA LEU A 56 0.62 1.87 -2.72
C LEU A 56 0.16 0.81 -3.74
N SER A 57 0.19 -0.47 -3.40
CA SER A 57 -0.25 -1.51 -4.33
C SER A 57 -1.75 -1.47 -4.60
N ILE A 58 -2.57 -1.22 -3.58
CA ILE A 58 -4.02 -1.00 -3.73
C ILE A 58 -4.26 0.26 -4.58
N PHE A 59 -3.57 1.36 -4.29
CA PHE A 59 -3.75 2.62 -4.98
C PHE A 59 -3.39 2.52 -6.47
N VAL A 60 -2.24 1.92 -6.78
CA VAL A 60 -1.82 1.65 -8.16
C VAL A 60 -2.80 0.69 -8.85
N GLY A 61 -3.24 -0.36 -8.17
CA GLY A 61 -4.25 -1.29 -8.68
C GLY A 61 -5.57 -0.60 -8.99
N THR A 62 -6.02 0.33 -8.14
CA THR A 62 -7.25 1.12 -8.34
C THR A 62 -7.15 1.98 -9.60
N ILE A 63 -6.03 2.69 -9.77
CA ILE A 63 -5.80 3.54 -10.95
C ILE A 63 -5.72 2.68 -12.21
N ALA A 64 -4.93 1.60 -12.19
CA ALA A 64 -4.77 0.70 -13.32
C ALA A 64 -6.10 0.04 -13.72
N GLY A 65 -6.85 -0.48 -12.75
CA GLY A 65 -8.16 -1.10 -12.99
C GLY A 65 -9.20 -0.11 -13.51
N GLY A 66 -9.22 1.12 -12.99
CA GLY A 66 -10.09 2.18 -13.49
C GLY A 66 -9.75 2.60 -14.93
N LEU A 67 -8.46 2.77 -15.24
CA LEU A 67 -7.99 3.10 -16.59
C LEU A 67 -8.27 1.98 -17.60
N LEU A 68 -8.04 0.73 -17.21
CA LEU A 68 -8.36 -0.44 -18.04
C LEU A 68 -9.87 -0.53 -18.33
N ALA A 69 -10.71 -0.35 -17.32
CA ALA A 69 -12.16 -0.37 -17.50
C ALA A 69 -12.66 0.79 -18.36
N TRP A 70 -12.08 2.00 -18.19
CA TRP A 70 -12.34 3.11 -19.09
C TRP A 70 -12.03 2.74 -20.53
N GLY A 71 -10.84 2.18 -20.80
CA GLY A 71 -10.41 1.83 -22.15
C GLY A 71 -11.25 0.74 -22.82
N LEU A 72 -11.83 -0.17 -22.04
CA LEU A 72 -12.56 -1.34 -22.55
C LEU A 72 -14.07 -1.15 -22.66
N CYS A 73 -14.70 -0.50 -21.67
CA CYS A 73 -16.17 -0.37 -21.56
C CYS A 73 -16.63 1.09 -21.36
N GLY A 74 -15.73 2.06 -21.44
CA GLY A 74 -16.05 3.46 -21.21
C GLY A 74 -16.22 3.81 -19.73
N VAL A 75 -16.78 4.99 -19.49
CA VAL A 75 -16.87 5.58 -18.14
C VAL A 75 -17.80 4.82 -17.18
N ASP A 76 -18.79 4.09 -17.71
CA ASP A 76 -19.77 3.35 -16.90
C ASP A 76 -19.13 2.19 -16.11
N ALA A 77 -18.07 1.59 -16.66
CA ALA A 77 -17.35 0.51 -16.00
C ALA A 77 -16.20 0.99 -15.11
N MET A 78 -15.86 2.29 -15.14
CA MET A 78 -14.67 2.82 -14.49
C MET A 78 -14.66 2.57 -12.98
N THR A 79 -15.81 2.71 -12.31
CA THR A 79 -15.95 2.50 -10.87
C THR A 79 -15.75 1.03 -10.50
N VAL A 80 -16.33 0.11 -11.28
CA VAL A 80 -16.21 -1.34 -11.09
C VAL A 80 -14.77 -1.80 -11.34
N GLY A 81 -14.14 -1.27 -12.40
CA GLY A 81 -12.73 -1.51 -12.71
C GLY A 81 -11.80 -1.01 -11.62
N ALA A 82 -12.04 0.20 -11.11
CA ALA A 82 -11.27 0.78 -10.02
C ALA A 82 -11.40 -0.06 -8.73
N SER A 83 -12.60 -0.45 -8.32
CA SER A 83 -12.79 -1.29 -7.12
C SER A 83 -12.17 -2.68 -7.27
N SER A 84 -12.29 -3.29 -8.45
CA SER A 84 -11.71 -4.61 -8.73
C SER A 84 -10.18 -4.56 -8.74
N GLY A 85 -9.63 -3.52 -9.38
CA GLY A 85 -8.20 -3.24 -9.39
C GLY A 85 -7.65 -2.94 -8.00
N ALA A 86 -8.40 -2.24 -7.14
CA ALA A 86 -8.04 -2.03 -5.74
C ALA A 86 -7.89 -3.37 -4.99
N ALA A 87 -8.87 -4.27 -5.14
CA ALA A 87 -8.85 -5.58 -4.50
C ALA A 87 -7.68 -6.45 -5.00
N MET A 88 -7.48 -6.54 -6.32
CA MET A 88 -6.36 -7.30 -6.90
C MET A 88 -5.00 -6.69 -6.58
N GLY A 89 -4.88 -5.36 -6.62
CA GLY A 89 -3.66 -4.63 -6.27
C GLY A 89 -3.26 -4.83 -4.80
N GLY A 90 -4.23 -4.94 -3.89
CA GLY A 90 -3.98 -5.32 -2.50
C GLY A 90 -3.37 -6.72 -2.38
N PHE A 91 -4.01 -7.71 -2.99
CA PHE A 91 -3.50 -9.10 -2.96
C PHE A 91 -2.10 -9.22 -3.59
N PHE A 92 -1.88 -8.56 -4.72
CA PHE A 92 -0.59 -8.56 -5.41
C PHE A 92 0.51 -7.88 -4.59
N GLY A 93 0.19 -6.80 -3.87
CA GLY A 93 1.11 -6.15 -2.95
C GLY A 93 1.56 -7.02 -1.79
N VAL A 94 0.67 -7.87 -1.28
CA VAL A 94 1.03 -8.88 -0.26
C VAL A 94 1.99 -9.91 -0.84
N TRP A 95 1.71 -10.42 -2.03
CA TRP A 95 2.60 -11.35 -2.74
C TRP A 95 4.00 -10.78 -2.97
N ILE A 96 4.08 -9.53 -3.44
CA ILE A 96 5.35 -8.82 -3.60
C ILE A 96 6.07 -8.65 -2.27
N SER A 97 5.36 -8.30 -1.20
CA SER A 97 5.97 -8.09 0.11
C SER A 97 6.59 -9.39 0.63
N MET A 98 5.86 -10.51 0.54
CA MET A 98 6.40 -11.83 0.87
C MET A 98 7.62 -12.20 0.02
N LEU A 99 7.59 -11.94 -1.28
CA LEU A 99 8.72 -12.20 -2.16
C LEU A 99 9.96 -11.36 -1.78
N LEU A 100 9.77 -10.08 -1.49
CA LEU A 100 10.85 -9.19 -1.05
C LEU A 100 11.44 -9.62 0.30
N ASP A 101 10.60 -10.06 1.23
CA ASP A 101 11.06 -10.58 2.53
C ASP A 101 11.92 -11.84 2.35
N LEU A 102 11.52 -12.75 1.46
CA LEU A 102 12.31 -13.94 1.11
C LEU A 102 13.65 -13.56 0.47
N LEU A 103 13.67 -12.57 -0.42
CA LEU A 103 14.89 -12.09 -1.06
C LEU A 103 15.86 -11.45 -0.04
N GLN A 104 15.32 -10.73 0.95
CA GLN A 104 16.12 -10.17 2.05
C GLN A 104 16.75 -11.28 2.91
N GLN A 105 15.95 -12.28 3.30
CA GLN A 105 16.44 -13.44 4.07
C GLN A 105 17.52 -14.25 3.32
N ARG A 106 17.34 -14.44 2.00
CA ARG A 106 18.35 -15.08 1.13
C ARG A 106 19.67 -14.32 1.15
N LYS A 107 19.61 -12.99 1.04
CA LYS A 107 20.79 -12.13 1.01
C LYS A 107 21.53 -12.14 2.34
N GLU A 108 20.82 -12.15 3.46
CA GLU A 108 21.41 -12.28 4.81
C GLU A 108 22.06 -13.66 5.03
N SER A 109 21.40 -14.73 4.57
CA SER A 109 21.94 -16.10 4.64
C SER A 109 23.19 -16.28 3.79
N ALA A 110 23.26 -15.66 2.61
CA ALA A 110 24.44 -15.67 1.75
C ALA A 110 25.61 -14.83 2.29
N SER A 111 25.34 -13.92 3.23
CA SER A 111 26.33 -13.00 3.82
C SER A 111 26.98 -13.55 5.10
N THR A 112 26.52 -14.70 5.60
CA THR A 112 27.18 -15.40 6.72
C THR A 112 28.26 -16.31 6.13
N PRO A 113 29.57 -16.03 6.31
CA PRO A 113 30.60 -16.98 5.91
C PRO A 113 30.40 -18.29 6.70
N PRO A 114 30.69 -19.45 6.10
CA PRO A 114 30.65 -20.73 6.82
C PRO A 114 31.47 -20.60 8.09
N VAL A 115 30.82 -20.69 9.25
CA VAL A 115 31.52 -20.81 10.53
C VAL A 115 32.38 -22.06 10.42
N GLU A 116 33.68 -21.81 10.47
CA GLU A 116 34.76 -22.79 10.52
C GLU A 116 34.39 -23.87 11.54
N GLN A 117 34.11 -25.06 11.02
CA GLN A 117 33.85 -26.26 11.79
C GLN A 117 35.09 -26.51 12.67
N PRO A 118 34.99 -26.46 14.02
CA PRO A 118 36.15 -26.70 14.86
C PRO A 118 36.60 -28.13 14.60
N SER A 119 37.79 -28.26 14.03
CA SER A 119 38.52 -29.52 13.92
C SER A 119 38.66 -30.11 15.32
N HIS A 120 37.89 -31.15 15.60
CA HIS A 120 38.11 -31.96 16.78
C HIS A 120 39.50 -32.59 16.68
N PRO A 121 40.41 -32.35 17.63
CA PRO A 121 41.73 -32.95 17.61
C PRO A 121 41.59 -34.44 17.90
N SER A 122 42.33 -35.22 17.12
CA SER A 122 42.64 -36.62 17.36
C SER A 122 43.10 -36.85 18.79
N SER A 123 42.50 -37.84 19.46
CA SER A 123 43.09 -38.58 20.59
C SER A 123 42.54 -39.99 20.57
#